data_AF-A0A7J7U1L6-F1
#
_entry.id   AF-A0A7J7U1L6-F1
#
_cell.length_a   1.000
_cell.length_b   1.000
_cell.length_c   1.000
_cell.angle_alpha   90.00
_cell.angle_beta   90.00
_cell.angle_gamma   90.00
#
_symmetry.space_group_name_H-M   'P 1'
#
loop_
_entity.id
_entity.type
_entity.pdbx_description
1 polymer ?
#
loop_
_entity_poly.entity_id
_entity_poly.type
_entity_poly.pdbx_seq_one_letter_code
_entity_poly.pdbx_strand_id
1 'polypeptide(L)'
;MSYTLDSLGNPAAYRRVTDTRSSFSRISGSPSSGFRSQSWSRGSPSTVSSSYKRSALGPRLAYSSAMLSSAESSLDFSQSSSLLNGGSAPGGDYKLSRSNEKEQLQGLNDRFAGYIEKVHYLEQQNKEIEAEIQALRQKQASHAQLGDAYDQEIRELRATLEMVNHEKAQVQLDSDHLEEDIHRLKERFEEEARLRDDTEAAIRALRKDIEEASLVKVELDKKVQSLQDEVAFLRSNHEEEVADLLAQIQASHITVERKDYLKTDISSALKEIRSQLECHSDQNMHQAEEWFKCRYAKLTEAAEQNKEAIRSAKEEIAEYRRQLQSKSIELESVRGTKESLERQLSDIEERHNHDLSSYQDTIQQLENELGGTQRGGCLEMYYAKNQLSQK
;
A
#
# COMPACT_ATOMS: atom_id res chain seq x y z
N MET A 1 9.42 -78.62 10.45
CA MET A 1 8.62 -79.00 11.63
C MET A 1 9.17 -78.29 12.85
N SER A 2 8.47 -77.27 13.33
CA SER A 2 8.57 -76.70 14.69
C SER A 2 7.39 -75.74 14.81
N TYR A 3 6.46 -76.07 15.70
CA TYR A 3 5.20 -75.36 15.89
C TYR A 3 5.33 -74.43 17.09
N THR A 4 4.83 -73.21 16.97
CA THR A 4 4.44 -72.37 18.12
C THR A 4 2.97 -72.01 17.96
N LEU A 5 2.15 -72.75 18.71
CA LEU A 5 0.80 -72.39 19.09
C LEU A 5 0.90 -71.29 20.16
N ASP A 6 0.11 -70.24 20.02
CA ASP A 6 -0.33 -69.47 21.18
C ASP A 6 -1.81 -69.14 21.08
N SER A 7 -2.39 -69.10 22.27
CA SER A 7 -3.72 -69.54 22.61
C SER A 7 -4.81 -68.48 22.45
N LEU A 8 -6.02 -68.98 22.15
CA LEU A 8 -7.30 -68.29 22.27
C LEU A 8 -7.59 -67.87 23.72
N GLY A 9 -8.22 -66.70 23.89
CA GLY A 9 -8.77 -66.20 25.15
C GLY A 9 -9.86 -65.15 24.89
N ASN A 10 -11.11 -65.55 25.12
CA ASN A 10 -12.39 -64.99 24.66
C ASN A 10 -12.92 -63.84 25.61
N PRO A 11 -14.23 -63.50 25.65
CA PRO A 11 -14.91 -62.34 25.04
C PRO A 11 -15.50 -61.32 26.05
N ALA A 12 -15.98 -60.17 25.58
CA ALA A 12 -17.03 -59.36 26.23
C ALA A 12 -17.75 -58.49 25.17
N ALA A 13 -18.95 -58.86 24.73
CA ALA A 13 -20.25 -58.55 25.32
C ALA A 13 -20.70 -57.08 25.19
N TYR A 14 -21.51 -56.84 24.15
CA TYR A 14 -22.70 -55.97 24.06
C TYR A 14 -22.82 -54.73 24.96
N ARG A 15 -22.97 -53.56 24.33
CA ARG A 15 -24.14 -52.67 24.56
C ARG A 15 -24.35 -51.69 23.41
N ARG A 16 -25.47 -51.85 22.70
CA ARG A 16 -26.17 -50.72 22.04
C ARG A 16 -26.92 -49.97 23.14
N VAL A 17 -26.83 -48.63 23.15
CA VAL A 17 -27.94 -47.75 23.56
C VAL A 17 -27.88 -46.50 22.69
N THR A 18 -29.00 -46.27 22.02
CA THR A 18 -29.44 -45.04 21.37
C THR A 18 -29.66 -43.95 22.39
N ASP A 19 -29.30 -42.70 22.09
CA ASP A 19 -30.17 -41.59 22.48
C ASP A 19 -30.00 -40.36 21.57
N THR A 20 -31.14 -39.95 21.05
CA THR A 20 -31.43 -38.72 20.32
C THR A 20 -31.44 -37.53 21.27
N ARG A 21 -30.93 -36.38 20.83
CA ARG A 21 -31.48 -35.11 21.29
C ARG A 21 -31.40 -34.03 20.21
N SER A 22 -32.58 -33.74 19.67
CA SER A 22 -32.92 -32.54 18.93
C SER A 22 -32.69 -31.29 19.78
N SER A 23 -32.33 -30.17 19.16
CA SER A 23 -33.05 -28.91 19.38
C SER A 23 -32.78 -27.89 18.27
N PHE A 24 -33.89 -27.35 17.79
CA PHE A 24 -34.11 -26.25 16.88
C PHE A 24 -33.35 -24.95 17.21
N SER A 25 -32.88 -24.26 16.16
CA SER A 25 -33.10 -22.83 15.87
C SER A 25 -32.21 -22.39 14.71
N ARG A 26 -32.51 -21.46 13.80
CA ARG A 26 -33.68 -20.68 13.38
C ARG A 26 -33.26 -20.09 12.01
N ILE A 27 -34.17 -20.06 11.05
CA ILE A 27 -34.07 -19.25 9.84
C ILE A 27 -34.41 -17.80 10.20
N SER A 28 -33.53 -16.86 9.85
CA SER A 28 -33.83 -15.47 9.47
C SER A 28 -32.47 -14.84 9.13
N GLY A 29 -32.18 -14.35 7.94
CA GLY A 29 -32.99 -13.43 7.16
C GLY A 29 -32.08 -12.22 6.91
N SER A 30 -31.50 -12.18 5.72
CA SER A 30 -30.82 -10.98 5.22
C SER A 30 -31.84 -9.84 5.08
N PRO A 31 -31.46 -8.61 5.44
CA PRO A 31 -32.01 -7.46 4.77
C PRO A 31 -30.91 -6.73 3.99
N SER A 32 -31.14 -6.63 2.69
CA SER A 32 -30.67 -5.53 1.87
C SER A 32 -31.14 -4.19 2.44
N SER A 33 -30.34 -3.15 2.25
CA SER A 33 -30.72 -1.76 1.88
C SER A 33 -29.91 -0.73 2.66
N GLY A 34 -29.47 0.32 1.96
CA GLY A 34 -28.81 1.43 2.63
C GLY A 34 -28.05 2.41 1.75
N PHE A 35 -28.06 2.29 0.42
CA PHE A 35 -27.71 3.41 -0.43
C PHE A 35 -28.78 4.49 -0.25
N ARG A 36 -28.45 5.55 0.48
CA ARG A 36 -29.07 6.85 0.30
C ARG A 36 -28.03 7.95 0.43
N SER A 37 -28.17 8.81 -0.54
CA SER A 37 -27.26 9.82 -1.04
C SER A 37 -27.64 11.21 -0.51
N GLN A 38 -26.74 12.14 -0.85
CA GLN A 38 -26.93 13.60 -0.88
C GLN A 38 -26.78 14.31 0.46
N SER A 39 -26.26 15.52 0.56
CA SER A 39 -25.49 16.44 -0.30
C SER A 39 -25.36 17.69 0.56
N TRP A 40 -24.27 18.45 0.42
CA TRP A 40 -24.21 19.92 0.32
C TRP A 40 -22.71 20.27 0.28
N SER A 41 -22.17 20.60 -0.90
CA SER A 41 -22.23 21.92 -1.51
C SER A 41 -21.64 23.01 -0.62
N ARG A 42 -20.43 23.47 -0.94
CA ARG A 42 -20.09 24.86 -1.32
C ARG A 42 -18.62 25.18 -0.99
N GLY A 43 -17.94 25.75 -1.98
CA GLY A 43 -16.87 26.70 -1.73
C GLY A 43 -15.49 26.28 -2.22
N SER A 44 -15.27 26.36 -3.53
CA SER A 44 -14.08 27.12 -3.97
C SER A 44 -14.46 28.61 -3.88
N PRO A 45 -13.52 29.49 -3.51
CA PRO A 45 -12.64 30.00 -4.55
C PRO A 45 -11.15 30.01 -4.16
N SER A 46 -10.35 29.77 -5.20
CA SER A 46 -9.08 30.41 -5.59
C SER A 46 -8.46 31.51 -4.72
N THR A 47 -7.17 31.74 -5.03
CA THR A 47 -6.29 32.89 -4.75
C THR A 47 -5.51 32.78 -3.43
N VAL A 48 -4.19 32.93 -3.38
CA VAL A 48 -3.20 33.48 -4.32
C VAL A 48 -1.82 32.91 -3.97
N SER A 49 -1.07 32.50 -4.99
CA SER A 49 0.37 32.69 -4.98
C SER A 49 0.60 34.20 -4.87
N SER A 50 1.33 34.63 -3.86
CA SER A 50 1.77 36.01 -3.76
C SER A 50 3.23 36.05 -3.37
N SER A 51 4.05 35.93 -4.39
CA SER A 51 5.34 36.59 -4.41
C SER A 51 5.09 38.09 -4.44
N TYR A 52 5.60 38.76 -3.42
CA TYR A 52 5.93 40.16 -3.46
C TYR A 52 7.42 40.26 -3.22
N LYS A 53 8.18 40.72 -4.21
CA LYS A 53 9.19 41.71 -3.85
C LYS A 53 8.46 43.01 -3.56
N ARG A 54 8.77 43.62 -2.42
CA ARG A 54 9.10 45.04 -2.48
C ARG A 54 10.28 45.46 -1.58
N SER A 55 11.44 45.68 -2.20
CA SER A 55 12.48 46.67 -1.89
C SER A 55 12.17 47.81 -0.93
N ALA A 56 13.17 48.19 -0.14
CA ALA A 56 13.74 49.54 -0.03
C ALA A 56 14.83 49.58 1.05
N LEU A 57 16.07 49.84 0.61
CA LEU A 57 16.98 50.84 1.21
C LEU A 57 17.44 50.63 2.66
N GLY A 58 18.71 50.26 2.79
CA GLY A 58 19.53 50.47 4.00
C GLY A 58 21.01 50.31 3.65
N PRO A 59 21.82 51.37 3.60
CA PRO A 59 23.19 51.28 3.13
C PRO A 59 24.13 50.63 4.16
N ARG A 60 25.20 50.07 3.60
CA ARG A 60 26.46 49.64 4.23
C ARG A 60 26.96 50.62 5.30
N LEU A 61 27.29 50.11 6.48
CA LEU A 61 28.31 50.69 7.35
C LEU A 61 29.64 50.00 7.05
N ALA A 62 30.36 50.53 6.07
CA ALA A 62 31.80 50.33 5.97
C ALA A 62 32.47 51.34 6.90
N TYR A 63 33.27 50.83 7.82
CA TYR A 63 34.13 51.61 8.69
C TYR A 63 35.11 52.41 7.82
N SER A 64 34.99 53.72 7.81
CA SER A 64 35.99 54.62 7.25
C SER A 64 36.17 55.78 8.22
N SER A 65 37.36 55.81 8.82
CA SER A 65 37.87 56.88 9.66
C SER A 65 38.05 58.15 8.83
N ALA A 66 37.25 59.18 9.11
CA ALA A 66 37.48 60.52 8.60
C ALA A 66 38.03 61.39 9.74
N MET A 67 39.21 61.96 9.48
CA MET A 67 39.84 63.00 10.27
C MET A 67 38.88 64.19 10.47
N LEU A 68 38.76 64.65 11.72
CA LEU A 68 38.14 65.92 12.05
C LEU A 68 39.18 67.03 11.91
N SER A 69 39.03 67.77 10.80
CA SER A 69 39.70 69.03 10.52
C SER A 69 39.25 70.08 11.54
N SER A 70 40.22 70.70 12.21
CA SER A 70 40.02 71.90 13.01
C SER A 70 39.86 73.09 12.06
N ALA A 71 38.71 73.75 12.10
CA ALA A 71 38.48 75.01 11.40
C ALA A 71 38.66 76.17 12.36
N GLU A 72 39.60 77.04 12.00
CA GLU A 72 39.92 78.32 12.64
C GLU A 72 38.68 79.21 12.81
N SER A 73 38.61 79.88 13.96
CA SER A 73 37.90 81.16 14.08
C SER A 73 38.94 82.26 14.27
N SER A 74 39.20 82.99 13.20
CA SER A 74 40.05 84.18 13.12
C SER A 74 39.51 85.29 14.03
N LEU A 75 40.36 85.82 14.92
CA LEU A 75 40.10 87.08 15.62
C LEU A 75 41.02 88.15 15.03
N ASP A 76 40.41 89.02 14.23
CA ASP A 76 40.96 90.24 13.68
C ASP A 76 40.88 91.35 14.76
N PHE A 77 42.00 91.98 15.08
CA PHE A 77 42.07 93.13 15.98
C PHE A 77 43.03 94.18 15.39
N SER A 78 42.46 95.10 14.60
CA SER A 78 43.14 96.31 14.14
C SER A 78 42.41 97.58 14.63
N GLN A 79 43.18 98.38 15.37
CA GLN A 79 43.19 99.85 15.48
C GLN A 79 41.86 100.64 15.47
N SER A 80 41.66 101.42 16.55
CA SER A 80 41.69 102.90 16.47
C SER A 80 41.72 103.59 17.85
N SER A 81 42.86 104.23 18.11
CA SER A 81 43.06 105.59 18.64
C SER A 81 42.03 106.26 19.57
N SER A 82 42.52 106.76 20.71
CA SER A 82 42.27 108.13 21.19
C SER A 82 43.32 108.61 22.20
N LEU A 83 44.08 109.62 21.76
CA LEU A 83 44.52 110.84 22.47
C LEU A 83 45.16 110.74 23.86
N LEU A 84 46.42 111.21 23.99
CA LEU A 84 46.74 112.38 24.83
C LEU A 84 48.22 112.76 24.71
N ASN A 85 48.45 113.97 24.16
CA ASN A 85 49.69 114.72 24.20
C ASN A 85 49.56 115.80 25.29
N GLY A 86 50.62 116.05 26.05
CA GLY A 86 50.86 117.33 26.72
C GLY A 86 50.81 117.36 28.25
N GLY A 87 51.98 117.17 28.86
CA GLY A 87 52.55 118.16 29.79
C GLY A 87 51.93 118.38 31.18
N SER A 88 52.77 118.09 32.19
CA SER A 88 53.02 118.91 33.39
C SER A 88 52.24 118.61 34.68
N ALA A 89 53.04 118.22 35.68
CA ALA A 89 52.89 118.43 37.13
C ALA A 89 52.07 117.41 37.96
N PRO A 90 52.48 117.14 39.22
CA PRO A 90 52.37 115.82 39.83
C PRO A 90 51.37 115.75 41.00
N GLY A 91 50.69 114.62 41.12
CA GLY A 91 50.07 114.16 42.36
C GLY A 91 48.55 114.01 42.32
N GLY A 92 48.07 112.86 41.83
CA GLY A 92 46.63 112.52 41.90
C GLY A 92 46.24 111.11 41.45
N ASP A 93 46.98 110.49 40.53
CA ASP A 93 46.40 109.46 39.65
C ASP A 93 46.55 107.99 40.09
N TYR A 94 47.20 107.69 41.22
CA TYR A 94 47.39 106.29 41.69
C TYR A 94 46.07 105.58 42.07
N LYS A 95 44.98 106.32 42.33
CA LYS A 95 43.65 105.75 42.61
C LYS A 95 42.90 105.33 41.34
N LEU A 96 43.09 106.03 40.22
CA LEU A 96 42.41 105.73 38.96
C LEU A 96 43.04 104.51 38.26
N SER A 97 44.38 104.39 38.23
CA SER A 97 45.03 103.18 37.69
C SER A 97 44.71 101.91 38.49
N ARG A 98 44.66 102.00 39.83
CA ARG A 98 44.22 100.88 40.68
C ARG A 98 42.75 100.51 40.49
N SER A 99 41.90 101.50 40.23
CA SER A 99 40.48 101.24 39.92
C SER A 99 40.32 100.55 38.56
N ASN A 100 41.09 100.97 37.57
CA ASN A 100 41.07 100.41 36.21
C ASN A 100 41.65 98.99 36.17
N GLU A 101 42.73 98.73 36.90
CA GLU A 101 43.31 97.38 37.09
C GLU A 101 42.37 96.45 37.84
N LYS A 102 41.67 96.97 38.87
CA LYS A 102 40.65 96.21 39.61
C LYS A 102 39.45 95.84 38.72
N GLU A 103 39.04 96.72 37.81
CA GLU A 103 37.95 96.47 36.86
C GLU A 103 38.35 95.44 35.78
N GLN A 104 39.60 95.48 35.31
CA GLN A 104 40.15 94.44 34.42
C GLN A 104 40.27 93.08 35.12
N LEU A 105 40.71 93.05 36.38
CA LEU A 105 40.75 91.83 37.19
C LEU A 105 39.34 91.30 37.48
N GLN A 106 38.36 92.18 37.71
CA GLN A 106 36.94 91.81 37.84
C GLN A 106 36.43 91.17 36.54
N GLY A 107 36.67 91.78 35.38
CA GLY A 107 36.26 91.23 34.09
C GLY A 107 36.95 89.90 33.73
N LEU A 108 38.20 89.69 34.16
CA LEU A 108 38.87 88.40 34.06
C LEU A 108 38.24 87.37 35.00
N ASN A 109 37.92 87.76 36.23
CA ASN A 109 37.31 86.87 37.22
C ASN A 109 35.88 86.45 36.80
N ASP A 110 35.10 87.36 36.22
CA ASP A 110 33.77 87.08 35.68
C ASP A 110 33.86 86.12 34.48
N ARG A 111 34.88 86.28 33.61
CA ARG A 111 35.18 85.32 32.54
C ARG A 111 35.61 83.96 33.09
N PHE A 112 36.43 83.91 34.15
CA PHE A 112 36.81 82.67 34.81
C PHE A 112 35.63 81.97 35.48
N ALA A 113 34.74 82.71 36.14
CA ALA A 113 33.50 82.17 36.69
C ALA A 113 32.64 81.56 35.57
N GLY A 114 32.51 82.23 34.42
CA GLY A 114 31.84 81.69 33.24
C GLY A 114 32.51 80.44 32.66
N TYR A 115 33.84 80.37 32.65
CA TYR A 115 34.56 79.15 32.25
C TYR A 115 34.37 78.01 33.26
N ILE A 116 34.36 78.27 34.56
CA ILE A 116 34.09 77.27 35.60
C ILE A 116 32.67 76.72 35.47
N GLU A 117 31.66 77.59 35.28
CA GLU A 117 30.29 77.15 34.98
C GLU A 117 30.23 76.32 33.69
N LYS A 118 30.98 76.72 32.65
CA LYS A 118 31.03 75.96 31.40
C LYS A 118 31.68 74.60 31.57
N VAL A 119 32.75 74.49 32.37
CA VAL A 119 33.40 73.22 32.69
C VAL A 119 32.45 72.33 33.48
N HIS A 120 31.78 72.83 34.53
CA HIS A 120 30.80 72.05 35.26
C HIS A 120 29.62 71.60 34.40
N TYR A 121 29.14 72.46 33.49
CA TYR A 121 28.12 72.08 32.50
C TYR A 121 28.61 70.96 31.57
N LEU A 122 29.84 71.05 31.08
CA LEU A 122 30.44 70.03 30.21
C LEU A 122 30.74 68.72 30.96
N GLU A 123 31.18 68.79 32.22
CA GLU A 123 31.36 67.62 33.09
C GLU A 123 30.03 66.91 33.34
N GLN A 124 28.97 67.68 33.62
CA GLN A 124 27.62 67.14 33.80
C GLN A 124 27.10 66.50 32.50
N GLN A 125 27.28 67.17 31.34
CA GLN A 125 26.92 66.58 30.04
C GLN A 125 27.72 65.32 29.72
N ASN A 126 29.04 65.30 29.96
CA ASN A 126 29.86 64.11 29.76
C ASN A 126 29.39 62.96 30.65
N LYS A 127 29.04 63.23 31.91
CA LYS A 127 28.51 62.23 32.83
C LYS A 127 27.17 61.66 32.36
N GLU A 128 26.29 62.49 31.81
CA GLU A 128 25.03 62.06 31.20
C GLU A 128 25.26 61.20 29.95
N ILE A 129 26.16 61.61 29.06
CA ILE A 129 26.52 60.86 27.85
C ILE A 129 27.17 59.51 28.23
N GLU A 130 28.05 59.47 29.23
CA GLU A 130 28.65 58.23 29.75
C GLU A 130 27.59 57.28 30.30
N ALA A 131 26.60 57.79 31.04
CA ALA A 131 25.49 57.00 31.53
C ALA A 131 24.61 56.45 30.39
N GLU A 132 24.34 57.25 29.36
CA GLU A 132 23.60 56.82 28.17
C GLU A 132 24.35 55.72 27.40
N ILE A 133 25.67 55.87 27.21
CA ILE A 133 26.52 54.85 26.58
C ILE A 133 26.48 53.54 27.38
N GLN A 134 26.57 53.61 28.71
CA GLN A 134 26.49 52.41 29.56
C GLN A 134 25.12 51.73 29.45
N ALA A 135 24.03 52.49 29.45
CA ALA A 135 22.67 51.95 29.29
C ALA A 135 22.47 51.29 27.91
N LEU A 136 22.99 51.90 26.84
CA LEU A 136 22.93 51.33 25.49
C LEU A 136 23.75 50.03 25.39
N ARG A 137 24.93 49.98 26.01
CA ARG A 137 25.74 48.75 26.06
C ARG A 137 25.04 47.62 26.82
N GLN A 138 24.38 47.91 27.93
CA GLN A 138 23.59 46.91 28.66
C GLN A 138 22.41 46.39 27.84
N LYS A 139 21.68 47.27 27.14
CA LYS A 139 20.60 46.86 26.23
C LYS A 139 21.14 45.96 25.11
N GLN A 140 22.27 46.31 24.51
CA GLN A 140 22.89 45.50 23.47
C GLN A 140 23.33 44.13 23.98
N ALA A 141 23.88 44.05 25.20
CA ALA A 141 24.22 42.77 25.83
C ALA A 141 22.99 41.89 26.09
N SER A 142 21.87 42.48 26.53
CA SER A 142 20.60 41.77 26.69
C SER A 142 20.03 41.25 25.37
N HIS A 143 20.13 42.03 24.29
CA HIS A 143 19.75 41.57 22.95
C HIS A 143 20.62 40.41 22.45
N ALA A 144 21.93 40.44 22.71
CA ALA A 144 22.84 39.34 22.36
C ALA A 144 22.49 38.05 23.12
N GLN A 145 22.23 38.15 24.43
CA GLN A 145 21.81 37.01 25.26
C GLN A 145 20.49 36.38 24.77
N LEU A 146 19.54 37.21 24.32
CA LEU A 146 18.30 36.73 23.74
C LEU A 146 18.54 36.04 22.39
N GLY A 147 19.46 36.55 21.57
CA GLY A 147 19.91 35.90 20.34
C GLY A 147 20.51 34.52 20.62
N ASP A 148 21.41 34.42 21.59
CA ASP A 148 22.05 33.16 22.00
C ASP A 148 21.01 32.10 22.46
N ALA A 149 19.96 32.54 23.16
CA ALA A 149 18.87 31.66 23.60
C ALA A 149 18.05 31.11 22.41
N TYR A 150 17.71 31.95 21.44
CA TYR A 150 17.04 31.49 20.21
C TYR A 150 17.94 30.59 19.37
N ASP A 151 19.23 30.88 19.27
CA ASP A 151 20.19 30.04 18.55
C ASP A 151 20.38 28.67 19.23
N GLN A 152 20.26 28.59 20.55
CA GLN A 152 20.23 27.34 21.29
C GLN A 152 18.95 26.55 20.98
N GLU A 153 17.78 27.19 21.04
CA GLU A 153 16.49 26.54 20.73
C GLU A 153 16.44 26.02 19.29
N ILE A 154 16.94 26.81 18.32
CA ILE A 154 17.05 26.38 16.91
C ILE A 154 17.97 25.16 16.77
N ARG A 155 19.08 25.11 17.52
CA ARG A 155 20.00 23.94 17.51
C ARG A 155 19.33 22.70 18.09
N GLU A 156 18.60 22.83 19.19
CA GLU A 156 17.85 21.73 19.80
C GLU A 156 16.76 21.22 18.86
N LEU A 157 15.97 22.12 18.27
CA LEU A 157 14.95 21.76 17.28
C LEU A 157 15.55 21.03 16.07
N ARG A 158 16.69 21.48 15.55
CA ARG A 158 17.39 20.78 14.46
C ARG A 158 17.86 19.38 14.86
N ALA A 159 18.41 19.23 16.07
CA ALA A 159 18.84 17.93 16.58
C ALA A 159 17.65 16.97 16.75
N THR A 160 16.51 17.46 17.28
CA THR A 160 15.29 16.64 17.38
C THR A 160 14.74 16.26 16.00
N LEU A 161 14.79 17.15 15.02
CA LEU A 161 14.36 16.87 13.65
C LEU A 161 15.24 15.80 13.00
N GLU A 162 16.55 15.84 13.20
CA GLU A 162 17.48 14.83 12.70
C GLU A 162 17.24 13.46 13.35
N MET A 163 17.03 13.42 14.66
CA MET A 163 16.67 12.21 15.40
C MET A 163 15.36 11.59 14.90
N VAL A 164 14.30 12.40 14.76
CA VAL A 164 13.00 11.93 14.24
C VAL A 164 13.11 11.44 12.80
N ASN A 165 13.92 12.09 11.96
CA ASN A 165 14.16 11.62 10.59
C ASN A 165 14.90 10.28 10.57
N HIS A 166 15.87 10.07 11.47
CA HIS A 166 16.57 8.80 11.60
C HIS A 166 15.62 7.69 12.07
N GLU A 167 14.81 7.93 13.11
CA GLU A 167 13.80 6.99 13.59
C GLU A 167 12.78 6.66 12.51
N LYS A 168 12.30 7.67 11.77
CA LYS A 168 11.39 7.46 10.63
C LYS A 168 12.02 6.59 9.56
N ALA A 169 13.28 6.82 9.20
CA ALA A 169 13.99 6.01 8.23
C ALA A 169 14.15 4.57 8.71
N GLN A 170 14.47 4.37 9.99
CA GLN A 170 14.57 3.04 10.58
C GLN A 170 13.23 2.29 10.55
N VAL A 171 12.15 2.93 10.97
CA VAL A 171 10.80 2.34 10.92
C VAL A 171 10.38 2.02 9.49
N GLN A 172 10.75 2.84 8.51
CA GLN A 172 10.48 2.54 7.10
C GLN A 172 11.20 1.28 6.65
N LEU A 173 12.50 1.13 6.97
CA LEU A 173 13.26 -0.07 6.64
C LEU A 173 12.68 -1.32 7.31
N ASP A 174 12.30 -1.21 8.58
CA ASP A 174 11.67 -2.31 9.32
C ASP A 174 10.31 -2.69 8.70
N SER A 175 9.52 -1.70 8.24
CA SER A 175 8.26 -1.93 7.54
C SER A 175 8.48 -2.66 6.21
N ASP A 176 9.42 -2.16 5.39
CA ASP A 176 9.75 -2.77 4.09
C ASP A 176 10.23 -4.23 4.29
N HIS A 177 11.05 -4.48 5.32
CA HIS A 177 11.52 -5.83 5.65
C HIS A 177 10.38 -6.77 6.09
N LEU A 178 9.46 -6.29 6.92
CA LEU A 178 8.28 -7.04 7.33
C LEU A 178 7.35 -7.33 6.15
N GLU A 179 7.19 -6.40 5.21
CA GLU A 179 6.42 -6.60 3.98
C GLU A 179 7.03 -7.71 3.12
N GLU A 180 8.35 -7.71 2.92
CA GLU A 180 9.05 -8.78 2.22
C GLU A 180 8.84 -10.14 2.88
N ASP A 181 8.94 -10.21 4.21
CA ASP A 181 8.75 -11.46 4.95
C ASP A 181 7.30 -11.96 4.88
N ILE A 182 6.32 -11.05 4.94
CA ILE A 182 4.91 -11.38 4.70
C ILE A 182 4.73 -11.95 3.29
N HIS A 183 5.36 -11.35 2.28
CA HIS A 183 5.31 -11.85 0.90
C HIS A 183 5.93 -13.26 0.79
N ARG A 184 7.13 -13.48 1.33
CA ARG A 184 7.79 -14.79 1.35
C ARG A 184 6.94 -15.86 2.06
N LEU A 185 6.30 -15.50 3.18
CA LEU A 185 5.43 -16.41 3.91
C LEU A 185 4.15 -16.75 3.14
N LYS A 186 3.56 -15.77 2.43
CA LYS A 186 2.41 -16.01 1.55
C LYS A 186 2.76 -16.95 0.41
N GLU A 187 3.88 -16.72 -0.27
CA GLU A 187 4.35 -17.60 -1.35
C GLU A 187 4.54 -19.04 -0.86
N ARG A 188 5.25 -19.21 0.28
CA ARG A 188 5.42 -20.55 0.88
C ARG A 188 4.10 -21.20 1.28
N PHE A 189 3.16 -20.43 1.81
CA PHE A 189 1.84 -20.94 2.17
C PHE A 189 1.06 -21.41 0.95
N GLU A 190 1.10 -20.66 -0.15
CA GLU A 190 0.45 -21.03 -1.42
C GLU A 190 1.10 -22.28 -2.04
N GLU A 191 2.43 -22.39 -2.00
CA GLU A 191 3.15 -23.59 -2.43
C GLU A 191 2.76 -24.83 -1.61
N GLU A 192 2.74 -24.71 -0.28
CA GLU A 192 2.35 -25.80 0.61
C GLU A 192 0.87 -26.20 0.42
N ALA A 193 -0.01 -25.21 0.22
CA ALA A 193 -1.42 -25.47 -0.09
C ALA A 193 -1.56 -26.25 -1.40
N ARG A 194 -0.80 -25.90 -2.44
CA ARG A 194 -0.78 -26.62 -3.72
C ARG A 194 -0.26 -28.06 -3.54
N LEU A 195 0.83 -28.24 -2.80
CA LEU A 195 1.38 -29.56 -2.49
C LEU A 195 0.36 -30.43 -1.72
N ARG A 196 -0.34 -29.85 -0.74
CA ARG A 196 -1.41 -30.53 -0.02
C ARG A 196 -2.51 -30.98 -0.99
N ASP A 197 -3.00 -30.11 -1.86
CA ASP A 197 -4.05 -30.45 -2.82
C ASP A 197 -3.61 -31.55 -3.80
N ASP A 198 -2.36 -31.52 -4.27
CA ASP A 198 -1.76 -32.57 -5.11
C ASP A 198 -1.69 -33.92 -4.38
N THR A 199 -1.26 -33.93 -3.12
CA THR A 199 -1.22 -35.15 -2.30
C THR A 199 -2.61 -35.69 -1.99
N GLU A 200 -3.59 -34.82 -1.72
CA GLU A 200 -4.98 -35.22 -1.52
C GLU A 200 -5.62 -35.78 -2.79
N ALA A 201 -5.26 -35.25 -3.96
CA ALA A 201 -5.64 -35.83 -5.24
C ALA A 201 -5.02 -37.23 -5.44
N ALA A 202 -3.74 -37.40 -5.15
CA ALA A 202 -3.07 -38.69 -5.22
C ALA A 202 -3.68 -39.73 -4.26
N ILE A 203 -4.01 -39.34 -3.02
CA ILE A 203 -4.69 -40.21 -2.05
C ILE A 203 -6.07 -40.64 -2.59
N ARG A 204 -6.84 -39.72 -3.19
CA ARG A 204 -8.14 -40.06 -3.79
C ARG A 204 -8.00 -41.03 -4.95
N ALA A 205 -7.00 -40.85 -5.81
CA ALA A 205 -6.71 -41.79 -6.89
C ALA A 205 -6.36 -43.19 -6.35
N LEU A 206 -5.45 -43.27 -5.37
CA LEU A 206 -5.07 -44.55 -4.75
C LEU A 206 -6.26 -45.25 -4.07
N ARG A 207 -7.18 -44.49 -3.45
CA ARG A 207 -8.41 -45.06 -2.89
C ARG A 207 -9.30 -45.68 -3.96
N LYS A 208 -9.46 -45.00 -5.10
CA LYS A 208 -10.19 -45.53 -6.26
C LYS A 208 -9.54 -46.81 -6.78
N ASP A 209 -8.22 -46.83 -6.90
CA ASP A 209 -7.47 -48.02 -7.35
C ASP A 209 -7.65 -49.19 -6.38
N ILE A 210 -7.70 -48.94 -5.05
CA ILE A 210 -8.00 -49.96 -4.04
C ILE A 210 -9.43 -50.50 -4.21
N GLU A 211 -10.42 -49.64 -4.44
CA GLU A 211 -11.80 -50.04 -4.67
C GLU A 211 -11.95 -50.88 -5.95
N GLU A 212 -11.29 -50.46 -7.05
CA GLU A 212 -11.26 -51.20 -8.31
C GLU A 212 -10.58 -52.57 -8.15
N ALA A 213 -9.42 -52.61 -7.49
CA ALA A 213 -8.73 -53.87 -7.20
C ALA A 213 -9.56 -54.80 -6.29
N SER A 214 -10.27 -54.24 -5.32
CA SER A 214 -11.18 -55.00 -4.46
C SER A 214 -12.34 -55.59 -5.25
N LEU A 215 -12.91 -54.85 -6.21
CA LEU A 215 -13.97 -55.36 -7.08
C LEU A 215 -13.46 -56.53 -7.93
N VAL A 216 -12.31 -56.37 -8.58
CA VAL A 216 -11.68 -57.43 -9.39
C VAL A 216 -11.39 -58.67 -8.54
N LYS A 217 -10.90 -58.49 -7.30
CA LYS A 217 -10.72 -59.60 -6.37
C LYS A 217 -12.02 -60.36 -6.11
N VAL A 218 -13.10 -59.64 -5.80
CA VAL A 218 -14.42 -60.27 -5.55
C VAL A 218 -14.93 -61.02 -6.78
N GLU A 219 -14.72 -60.49 -7.98
CA GLU A 219 -15.08 -61.16 -9.24
C GLU A 219 -14.26 -62.46 -9.45
N LEU A 220 -12.95 -62.41 -9.16
CA LEU A 220 -12.09 -63.59 -9.22
C LEU A 220 -12.48 -64.63 -8.17
N ASP A 221 -12.77 -64.22 -6.93
CA ASP A 221 -13.23 -65.11 -5.86
C ASP A 221 -14.53 -65.83 -6.26
N LYS A 222 -15.49 -65.11 -6.88
CA LYS A 222 -16.71 -65.72 -7.43
C LYS A 222 -16.42 -66.72 -8.54
N LYS A 223 -15.47 -66.43 -9.43
CA LYS A 223 -15.08 -67.34 -10.50
C LYS A 223 -14.39 -68.59 -9.95
N VAL A 224 -13.55 -68.44 -8.92
CA VAL A 224 -12.95 -69.57 -8.20
C VAL A 224 -14.03 -70.44 -7.57
N GLN A 225 -15.01 -69.85 -6.88
CA GLN A 225 -16.11 -70.60 -6.28
C GLN A 225 -16.93 -71.35 -7.36
N SER A 226 -17.29 -70.67 -8.45
CA SER A 226 -18.02 -71.30 -9.55
C SER A 226 -17.28 -72.49 -10.16
N LEU A 227 -15.96 -72.40 -10.32
CA LEU A 227 -15.14 -73.50 -10.82
C LEU A 227 -15.03 -74.64 -9.80
N GLN A 228 -14.98 -74.33 -8.50
CA GLN A 228 -15.02 -75.35 -7.45
C GLN A 228 -16.36 -76.10 -7.44
N ASP A 229 -17.47 -75.38 -7.58
CA ASP A 229 -18.81 -75.96 -7.67
C ASP A 229 -18.94 -76.85 -8.93
N GLU A 230 -18.41 -76.42 -10.07
CA GLU A 230 -18.35 -77.21 -11.30
C GLU A 230 -17.52 -78.48 -11.14
N VAL A 231 -16.34 -78.39 -10.52
CA VAL A 231 -15.51 -79.57 -10.23
C VAL A 231 -16.23 -80.54 -9.29
N ALA A 232 -16.91 -80.04 -8.26
CA ALA A 232 -17.69 -80.87 -7.34
C ALA A 232 -18.85 -81.57 -8.06
N PHE A 233 -19.57 -80.83 -8.91
CA PHE A 233 -20.65 -81.36 -9.74
C PHE A 233 -20.14 -82.48 -10.68
N LEU A 234 -19.05 -82.24 -11.42
CA LEU A 234 -18.47 -83.23 -12.33
C LEU A 234 -18.01 -84.49 -11.59
N ARG A 235 -17.45 -84.36 -10.39
CA ARG A 235 -17.09 -85.52 -9.55
C ARG A 235 -18.31 -86.32 -9.12
N SER A 236 -19.35 -85.66 -8.62
CA SER A 236 -20.59 -86.32 -8.19
C SER A 236 -21.26 -87.02 -9.37
N ASN A 237 -21.34 -86.37 -10.54
CA ASN A 237 -21.91 -86.95 -11.74
C ASN A 237 -21.10 -88.17 -12.21
N HIS A 238 -19.76 -88.09 -12.18
CA HIS A 238 -18.92 -89.22 -12.52
C HIS A 238 -19.09 -90.39 -11.55
N GLU A 239 -19.20 -90.13 -10.25
CA GLU A 239 -19.47 -91.15 -9.23
C GLU A 239 -20.83 -91.84 -9.46
N GLU A 240 -21.86 -91.08 -9.82
CA GLU A 240 -23.19 -91.60 -10.17
C GLU A 240 -23.16 -92.43 -11.45
N GLU A 241 -22.55 -91.93 -12.54
CA GLU A 241 -22.39 -92.67 -13.79
C GLU A 241 -21.64 -93.99 -13.60
N VAL A 242 -20.57 -93.98 -12.79
CA VAL A 242 -19.83 -95.20 -12.45
C VAL A 242 -20.70 -96.17 -11.65
N ALA A 243 -21.48 -95.68 -10.69
CA ALA A 243 -22.41 -96.50 -9.92
C ALA A 243 -23.50 -97.13 -10.81
N ASP A 244 -24.08 -96.36 -11.73
CA ASP A 244 -25.09 -96.81 -12.69
C ASP A 244 -24.53 -97.85 -13.67
N LEU A 245 -23.32 -97.62 -14.22
CA LEU A 245 -22.66 -98.59 -15.09
C LEU A 245 -22.36 -99.89 -14.34
N LEU A 246 -21.88 -99.82 -13.09
CA LEU A 246 -21.68 -101.00 -12.26
C LEU A 246 -23.00 -101.73 -11.97
N ALA A 247 -24.07 -101.00 -11.68
CA ALA A 247 -25.40 -101.56 -11.49
C ALA A 247 -25.93 -102.22 -12.77
N GLN A 248 -25.71 -101.61 -13.94
CA GLN A 248 -26.09 -102.15 -15.24
C GLN A 248 -25.31 -103.42 -15.56
N ILE A 249 -24.01 -103.47 -15.28
CA ILE A 249 -23.19 -104.68 -15.44
C ILE A 249 -23.74 -105.79 -14.53
N GLN A 250 -24.06 -105.49 -13.26
CA GLN A 250 -24.67 -106.45 -12.34
C GLN A 250 -26.06 -106.92 -12.80
N ALA A 251 -26.89 -106.02 -13.31
CA ALA A 251 -28.22 -106.34 -13.84
C ALA A 251 -28.13 -107.19 -15.13
N SER A 252 -27.11 -106.96 -15.97
CA SER A 252 -26.87 -107.72 -17.20
C SER A 252 -26.40 -109.17 -16.95
N HIS A 253 -25.99 -109.49 -15.72
CA HIS A 253 -25.78 -110.88 -15.27
C HIS A 253 -27.09 -111.65 -15.02
N ILE A 254 -28.25 -111.02 -15.24
CA ILE A 254 -29.58 -111.65 -15.17
C ILE A 254 -30.17 -111.62 -16.58
N THR A 255 -30.39 -112.81 -17.13
CA THR A 255 -31.21 -113.18 -18.30
C THR A 255 -31.74 -112.01 -19.14
N VAL A 256 -31.20 -111.91 -20.37
CA VAL A 256 -31.77 -111.11 -21.47
C VAL A 256 -33.17 -111.64 -21.80
N GLU A 257 -34.17 -111.14 -21.09
CA GLU A 257 -35.54 -111.16 -21.56
C GLU A 257 -35.73 -109.95 -22.47
N ARG A 258 -35.69 -110.24 -23.77
CA ARG A 258 -36.17 -109.37 -24.83
C ARG A 258 -37.59 -108.94 -24.48
N LYS A 259 -37.72 -107.77 -23.85
CA LYS A 259 -38.99 -107.05 -23.82
C LYS A 259 -39.22 -106.54 -25.22
N ASP A 260 -40.05 -107.26 -25.96
CA ASP A 260 -40.69 -106.76 -27.15
C ASP A 260 -41.42 -105.47 -26.74
N TYR A 261 -40.83 -104.34 -27.12
CA TYR A 261 -41.50 -103.05 -27.02
C TYR A 261 -42.80 -103.19 -27.79
N LEU A 262 -43.91 -103.24 -27.05
CA LEU A 262 -45.22 -102.83 -27.54
C LEU A 262 -44.97 -101.61 -28.42
N LYS A 263 -45.50 -101.63 -29.64
CA LYS A 263 -45.44 -100.52 -30.59
C LYS A 263 -46.07 -99.26 -29.95
N THR A 264 -45.34 -98.61 -29.05
CA THR A 264 -45.49 -97.20 -28.74
C THR A 264 -45.26 -96.53 -30.07
N ASP A 265 -46.27 -95.84 -30.58
CA ASP A 265 -46.24 -95.24 -31.90
C ASP A 265 -45.04 -94.30 -32.00
N ILE A 266 -43.92 -94.82 -32.52
CA ILE A 266 -42.64 -94.11 -32.65
C ILE A 266 -42.87 -92.84 -33.46
N SER A 267 -43.84 -92.87 -34.37
CA SER A 267 -44.32 -91.72 -35.12
C SER A 267 -44.87 -90.61 -34.23
N SER A 268 -45.59 -90.93 -33.14
CA SER A 268 -46.10 -89.95 -32.18
C SER A 268 -44.98 -89.34 -31.35
N ALA A 269 -44.05 -90.15 -30.83
CA ALA A 269 -42.90 -89.66 -30.07
C ALA A 269 -41.96 -88.80 -30.93
N LEU A 270 -41.71 -89.20 -32.19
CA LEU A 270 -40.92 -88.40 -33.13
C LEU A 270 -41.63 -87.10 -33.54
N LYS A 271 -42.96 -87.09 -33.64
CA LYS A 271 -43.75 -85.86 -33.87
C LYS A 271 -43.69 -84.92 -32.66
N GLU A 272 -43.76 -85.46 -31.44
CA GLU A 272 -43.65 -84.67 -30.21
C GLU A 272 -42.26 -84.07 -30.04
N ILE A 273 -41.19 -84.85 -30.25
CA ILE A 273 -39.81 -84.35 -30.23
C ILE A 273 -39.60 -83.27 -31.30
N ARG A 274 -40.14 -83.47 -32.52
CA ARG A 274 -40.09 -82.44 -33.56
C ARG A 274 -40.82 -81.16 -33.12
N SER A 275 -42.02 -81.28 -32.56
CA SER A 275 -42.78 -80.13 -32.06
C SER A 275 -42.06 -79.39 -30.92
N GLN A 276 -41.37 -80.10 -30.02
CA GLN A 276 -40.57 -79.49 -28.96
C GLN A 276 -39.34 -78.77 -29.53
N LEU A 277 -38.66 -79.35 -30.52
CA LEU A 277 -37.52 -78.71 -31.19
C LEU A 277 -37.93 -77.47 -31.98
N GLU A 278 -39.06 -77.52 -32.69
CA GLU A 278 -39.64 -76.37 -33.37
C GLU A 278 -39.98 -75.26 -32.36
N CYS A 279 -40.66 -75.61 -31.25
CA CYS A 279 -40.98 -74.65 -30.18
C CYS A 279 -39.72 -74.04 -29.55
N HIS A 280 -38.69 -74.83 -29.25
CA HIS A 280 -37.43 -74.33 -28.69
C HIS A 280 -36.67 -73.45 -29.71
N SER A 281 -36.71 -73.80 -30.99
CA SER A 281 -36.12 -72.98 -32.06
C SER A 281 -36.82 -71.63 -32.18
N ASP A 282 -38.16 -71.62 -32.16
CA ASP A 282 -38.96 -70.39 -32.21
C ASP A 282 -38.71 -69.51 -30.97
N GLN A 283 -38.67 -70.12 -29.78
CA GLN A 283 -38.33 -69.41 -28.53
C GLN A 283 -36.92 -68.83 -28.57
N ASN A 284 -35.92 -69.59 -29.04
CA ASN A 284 -34.55 -69.12 -29.18
C ASN A 284 -34.45 -67.95 -30.18
N MET A 285 -35.19 -68.02 -31.30
CA MET A 285 -35.25 -66.94 -32.28
C MET A 285 -35.88 -65.68 -31.69
N HIS A 286 -37.01 -65.80 -30.99
CA HIS A 286 -37.65 -64.67 -30.31
C HIS A 286 -36.77 -64.04 -29.22
N GLN A 287 -36.11 -64.86 -28.39
CA GLN A 287 -35.18 -64.37 -27.37
C GLN A 287 -33.98 -63.64 -27.99
N ALA A 288 -33.43 -64.16 -29.09
CA ALA A 288 -32.37 -63.48 -29.82
C ALA A 288 -32.83 -62.12 -30.37
N GLU A 289 -34.01 -62.07 -31.00
CA GLU A 289 -34.58 -60.81 -31.49
C GLU A 289 -34.81 -59.78 -30.37
N GLU A 290 -35.40 -60.20 -29.25
CA GLU A 290 -35.63 -59.31 -28.09
C GLU A 290 -34.30 -58.83 -27.50
N TRP A 291 -33.32 -59.72 -27.38
CA TRP A 291 -31.98 -59.38 -26.92
C TRP A 291 -31.32 -58.35 -27.85
N PHE A 292 -31.40 -58.55 -29.18
CA PHE A 292 -30.88 -57.59 -30.17
C PHE A 292 -31.63 -56.26 -30.10
N LYS A 293 -32.96 -56.27 -30.00
CA LYS A 293 -33.78 -55.05 -29.86
C LYS A 293 -33.40 -54.28 -28.60
N CYS A 294 -33.26 -54.95 -27.47
CA CYS A 294 -32.84 -54.33 -26.20
C CYS A 294 -31.41 -53.76 -26.31
N ARG A 295 -30.48 -54.52 -26.90
CA ARG A 295 -29.10 -54.06 -27.07
C ARG A 295 -29.02 -52.86 -28.01
N TYR A 296 -29.78 -52.87 -29.10
CA TYR A 296 -29.87 -51.77 -30.06
C TYR A 296 -30.48 -50.52 -29.43
N ALA A 297 -31.56 -50.67 -28.65
CA ALA A 297 -32.18 -49.56 -27.92
C ALA A 297 -31.18 -48.91 -26.94
N LYS A 298 -30.47 -49.71 -26.14
CA LYS A 298 -29.42 -49.21 -25.21
C LYS A 298 -28.29 -48.49 -25.94
N LEU A 299 -27.84 -49.02 -27.08
CA LEU A 299 -26.80 -48.39 -27.88
C LEU A 299 -27.28 -47.06 -28.47
N THR A 300 -28.52 -47.01 -28.95
CA THR A 300 -29.14 -45.79 -29.50
C THR A 300 -29.31 -44.73 -28.43
N GLU A 301 -29.81 -45.11 -27.24
CA GLU A 301 -29.93 -44.21 -26.09
C GLU A 301 -28.57 -43.64 -25.66
N ALA A 302 -27.55 -44.48 -25.55
CA ALA A 302 -26.19 -44.03 -25.22
C ALA A 302 -25.62 -43.08 -26.29
N ALA A 303 -25.91 -43.32 -27.58
CA ALA A 303 -25.49 -42.44 -28.66
C ALA A 303 -26.19 -41.07 -28.59
N GLU A 304 -27.49 -41.03 -28.29
CA GLU A 304 -28.22 -39.77 -28.11
C GLU A 304 -27.75 -39.00 -26.86
N GLN A 305 -27.51 -39.68 -25.74
CA GLN A 305 -26.93 -39.05 -24.54
C GLN A 305 -25.54 -38.45 -24.83
N ASN A 306 -24.69 -39.15 -25.59
CA ASN A 306 -23.39 -38.63 -25.98
C ASN A 306 -23.52 -37.39 -26.90
N LYS A 307 -24.43 -37.43 -27.89
CA LYS A 307 -24.73 -36.26 -28.73
C LYS A 307 -25.21 -35.06 -27.91
N GLU A 308 -26.07 -35.29 -26.92
CA GLU A 308 -26.57 -34.27 -26.00
C GLU A 308 -25.42 -33.65 -25.19
N ALA A 309 -24.57 -34.49 -24.59
CA ALA A 309 -23.41 -34.05 -23.82
C ALA A 309 -22.43 -33.22 -24.67
N ILE A 310 -22.16 -33.64 -25.92
CA ILE A 310 -21.34 -32.87 -26.86
C ILE A 310 -21.99 -31.52 -27.18
N ARG A 311 -23.31 -31.46 -27.34
CA ARG A 311 -24.03 -30.21 -27.64
C ARG A 311 -23.97 -29.25 -26.46
N SER A 312 -24.26 -29.73 -25.24
CA SER A 312 -24.14 -28.96 -24.00
C SER A 312 -22.73 -28.40 -23.82
N ALA A 313 -21.69 -29.22 -23.99
CA ALA A 313 -20.30 -28.78 -23.89
C ALA A 313 -19.95 -27.70 -24.94
N LYS A 314 -20.48 -27.80 -26.17
CA LYS A 314 -20.31 -26.77 -27.20
C LYS A 314 -21.00 -25.46 -26.85
N GLU A 315 -22.20 -25.51 -26.26
CA GLU A 315 -22.94 -24.34 -25.80
C GLU A 315 -22.21 -23.64 -24.64
N GLU A 316 -21.70 -24.40 -23.67
CA GLU A 316 -20.87 -23.87 -22.58
C GLU A 316 -19.60 -23.18 -23.11
N ILE A 317 -18.89 -23.80 -24.07
CA ILE A 317 -17.72 -23.19 -24.71
C ILE A 317 -18.10 -21.88 -25.42
N ALA A 318 -19.25 -21.84 -26.10
CA ALA A 318 -19.71 -20.64 -26.78
C ALA A 318 -20.04 -19.51 -25.79
N GLU A 319 -20.66 -19.85 -24.66
CA GLU A 319 -20.97 -18.91 -23.59
C GLU A 319 -19.69 -18.36 -22.93
N TYR A 320 -18.71 -19.22 -22.60
CA TYR A 320 -17.42 -18.78 -22.09
C TYR A 320 -16.68 -17.85 -23.06
N ARG A 321 -16.74 -18.12 -24.38
CA ARG A 321 -16.19 -17.22 -25.39
C ARG A 321 -16.89 -15.86 -25.40
N ARG A 322 -18.22 -15.83 -25.24
CA ARG A 322 -18.99 -14.59 -25.17
C ARG A 322 -18.65 -13.78 -23.93
N GLN A 323 -18.52 -14.43 -22.79
CA GLN A 323 -18.12 -13.81 -21.52
C GLN A 323 -16.70 -13.24 -21.60
N LEU A 324 -15.77 -13.99 -22.19
CA LEU A 324 -14.40 -13.53 -22.42
C LEU A 324 -14.39 -12.26 -23.27
N GLN A 325 -15.12 -12.25 -24.39
CA GLN A 325 -15.25 -11.07 -25.25
C GLN A 325 -15.84 -9.87 -24.49
N SER A 326 -16.92 -10.07 -23.71
CA SER A 326 -17.52 -9.02 -22.88
C SER A 326 -16.49 -8.42 -21.91
N LYS A 327 -15.75 -9.28 -21.20
CA LYS A 327 -14.71 -8.84 -20.25
C LYS A 327 -13.53 -8.16 -20.94
N SER A 328 -13.14 -8.60 -22.13
CA SER A 328 -12.12 -7.91 -22.92
C SER A 328 -12.56 -6.49 -23.33
N ILE A 329 -13.83 -6.32 -23.72
CA ILE A 329 -14.39 -5.00 -24.06
C ILE A 329 -14.46 -4.11 -22.82
N GLU A 330 -14.90 -4.64 -21.68
CA GLU A 330 -14.91 -3.90 -20.40
C GLU A 330 -13.50 -3.43 -20.01
N LEU A 331 -12.49 -4.31 -20.11
CA LEU A 331 -11.10 -3.97 -19.84
C LEU A 331 -10.58 -2.86 -20.77
N GLU A 332 -10.85 -2.96 -22.06
CA GLU A 332 -10.41 -1.97 -23.03
C GLU A 332 -11.10 -0.62 -22.82
N SER A 333 -12.39 -0.63 -22.47
CA SER A 333 -13.13 0.57 -22.10
C SER A 333 -12.52 1.25 -20.86
N VAL A 334 -12.24 0.49 -19.80
CA VAL A 334 -11.62 1.04 -18.58
C VAL A 334 -10.22 1.57 -18.86
N ARG A 335 -9.41 0.86 -19.67
CA ARG A 335 -8.10 1.35 -20.12
C ARG A 335 -8.22 2.66 -20.87
N GLY A 336 -9.15 2.78 -21.82
CA GLY A 336 -9.40 4.03 -22.53
C GLY A 336 -9.79 5.18 -21.59
N THR A 337 -10.62 4.92 -20.57
CA THR A 337 -10.95 5.95 -19.57
C THR A 337 -9.75 6.35 -18.72
N LYS A 338 -8.91 5.39 -18.30
CA LYS A 338 -7.68 5.65 -17.56
C LYS A 338 -6.75 6.55 -18.36
N GLU A 339 -6.44 6.19 -19.61
CA GLU A 339 -5.55 6.99 -20.45
C GLU A 339 -6.13 8.39 -20.72
N SER A 340 -7.45 8.52 -20.86
CA SER A 340 -8.09 9.83 -21.00
C SER A 340 -7.90 10.69 -19.75
N LEU A 341 -8.03 10.12 -18.56
CA LEU A 341 -7.83 10.83 -17.29
C LEU A 341 -6.36 11.20 -17.09
N GLU A 342 -5.43 10.31 -17.45
CA GLU A 342 -3.98 10.59 -17.40
C GLU A 342 -3.60 11.75 -18.34
N ARG A 343 -4.15 11.78 -19.58
CA ARG A 343 -3.96 12.93 -20.49
C ARG A 343 -4.53 14.22 -19.91
N GLN A 344 -5.75 14.18 -19.35
CA GLN A 344 -6.35 15.37 -18.71
C GLN A 344 -5.52 15.88 -17.53
N LEU A 345 -4.94 14.98 -16.73
CA LEU A 345 -4.05 15.35 -15.62
C LEU A 345 -2.79 16.04 -16.15
N SER A 346 -2.13 15.45 -17.16
CA SER A 346 -0.96 16.05 -17.83
C SER A 346 -1.28 17.43 -18.40
N ASP A 347 -2.41 17.59 -19.10
CA ASP A 347 -2.84 18.88 -19.66
C ASP A 347 -3.12 19.94 -18.59
N ILE A 348 -3.58 19.53 -17.40
CA ILE A 348 -3.77 20.44 -16.25
C ILE A 348 -2.43 20.82 -15.63
N GLU A 349 -1.54 19.84 -15.44
CA GLU A 349 -0.18 20.06 -14.92
C GLU A 349 0.63 20.99 -15.83
N GLU A 350 0.59 20.79 -17.15
CA GLU A 350 1.25 21.66 -18.13
C GLU A 350 0.70 23.10 -18.09
N ARG A 351 -0.63 23.26 -18.03
CA ARG A 351 -1.25 24.58 -17.89
C ARG A 351 -0.84 25.28 -16.59
N HIS A 352 -0.89 24.57 -15.47
CA HIS A 352 -0.44 25.13 -14.19
C HIS A 352 1.04 25.48 -14.20
N ASN A 353 1.91 24.66 -14.81
CA ASN A 353 3.33 24.98 -14.97
C ASN A 353 3.53 26.24 -15.83
N HIS A 354 2.76 26.41 -16.90
CA HIS A 354 2.79 27.61 -17.72
C HIS A 354 2.35 28.85 -16.93
N ASP A 355 1.25 28.76 -16.18
CA ASP A 355 0.76 29.84 -15.31
C ASP A 355 1.80 30.20 -14.23
N LEU A 356 2.43 29.20 -13.59
CA LEU A 356 3.50 29.41 -12.61
C LEU A 356 4.71 30.11 -13.24
N SER A 357 5.13 29.72 -14.45
CA SER A 357 6.21 30.40 -15.18
C SER A 357 5.82 31.85 -15.50
N SER A 358 4.59 32.08 -15.97
CA SER A 358 4.08 33.44 -16.24
C SER A 358 4.07 34.29 -14.97
N TYR A 359 3.58 33.75 -13.85
CA TYR A 359 3.65 34.44 -12.56
C TYR A 359 5.10 34.73 -12.17
N GLN A 360 6.01 33.77 -12.28
CA GLN A 360 7.45 33.97 -12.01
C GLN A 360 8.04 35.10 -12.86
N ASP A 361 7.70 35.17 -14.16
CA ASP A 361 8.16 36.24 -15.05
C ASP A 361 7.60 37.61 -14.62
N THR A 362 6.29 37.70 -14.30
CA THR A 362 5.69 38.95 -13.82
C THR A 362 6.28 39.42 -12.49
N ILE A 363 6.58 38.48 -11.60
CA ILE A 363 7.31 38.74 -10.37
C ILE A 363 8.65 39.33 -10.77
N GLN A 364 9.48 38.61 -11.53
CA GLN A 364 10.80 39.08 -11.95
C GLN A 364 10.78 40.47 -12.63
N GLN A 365 9.74 40.80 -13.39
CA GLN A 365 9.55 42.14 -13.94
C GLN A 365 9.33 43.19 -12.84
N LEU A 366 8.37 42.99 -11.93
CA LEU A 366 8.11 43.89 -10.79
C LEU A 366 9.33 44.04 -9.89
N GLU A 367 10.04 42.94 -9.68
CA GLU A 367 11.29 42.87 -8.94
C GLU A 367 12.37 43.78 -9.56
N ASN A 368 12.48 43.77 -10.89
CA ASN A 368 13.44 44.57 -11.66
C ASN A 368 13.06 46.05 -11.68
N GLU A 369 11.79 46.39 -11.94
CA GLU A 369 11.28 47.76 -11.89
C GLU A 369 11.61 48.41 -10.55
N LEU A 370 11.38 47.64 -9.50
CA LEU A 370 11.57 48.10 -8.15
C LEU A 370 13.05 48.26 -7.78
N GLY A 371 13.91 47.30 -8.14
CA GLY A 371 15.36 47.47 -8.04
C GLY A 371 15.86 48.66 -8.89
N GLY A 372 15.17 48.98 -9.99
CA GLY A 372 15.36 50.18 -10.79
C GLY A 372 15.03 51.46 -10.01
N THR A 373 13.83 51.54 -9.42
CA THR A 373 13.40 52.71 -8.62
C THR A 373 14.29 52.96 -7.40
N GLN A 374 14.72 51.91 -6.68
CA GLN A 374 15.70 52.05 -5.58
C GLN A 374 17.02 52.64 -6.07
N ARG A 375 17.56 52.13 -7.20
CA ARG A 375 18.82 52.62 -7.76
C ARG A 375 18.69 54.06 -8.26
N GLY A 376 17.59 54.40 -8.93
CA GLY A 376 17.27 55.76 -9.36
C GLY A 376 17.16 56.73 -8.17
N GLY A 377 16.41 56.36 -7.12
CA GLY A 377 16.29 57.16 -5.90
C GLY A 377 17.62 57.33 -5.15
N CYS A 378 18.46 56.29 -5.11
CA CYS A 378 19.82 56.41 -4.56
C CYS A 378 20.69 57.39 -5.37
N LEU A 379 20.58 57.37 -6.71
CA LEU A 379 21.31 58.30 -7.58
C LEU A 379 20.81 59.74 -7.37
N GLU A 380 19.51 59.99 -7.32
CA GLU A 380 18.95 61.31 -7.03
C GLU A 380 19.39 61.83 -5.67
N MET A 381 19.36 61.00 -4.62
CA MET A 381 19.86 61.37 -3.29
C MET A 381 21.37 61.68 -3.29
N TYR A 382 22.15 60.96 -4.10
CA TYR A 382 23.58 61.23 -4.28
C TYR A 382 23.83 62.55 -5.01
N TYR A 383 23.10 62.84 -6.08
CA TYR A 383 23.18 64.11 -6.81
C TYR A 383 22.71 65.30 -5.96
N ALA A 384 21.63 65.14 -5.19
CA ALA A 384 21.12 66.17 -4.28
C ALA A 384 22.12 66.50 -3.16
N LYS A 385 22.77 65.48 -2.56
CA LYS A 385 23.86 65.69 -1.59
C LYS A 385 25.05 66.42 -2.19
N ASN A 386 25.45 66.11 -3.43
CA ASN A 386 26.56 66.81 -4.09
C ASN A 386 26.22 68.28 -4.41
N GLN A 387 24.97 68.59 -4.78
CA GLN A 387 24.55 69.98 -5.00
C GLN A 387 24.47 70.79 -3.69
N LEU A 388 24.05 70.15 -2.58
CA LEU A 388 24.07 70.76 -1.25
C LEU A 388 25.48 71.00 -0.70
N SER A 389 26.48 70.23 -1.16
CA SER A 389 27.89 70.42 -0.77
C SER A 389 28.61 71.52 -1.57
N GLN A 390 28.00 72.06 -2.63
CA GLN A 390 28.57 73.14 -3.46
C GLN A 390 27.96 74.53 -3.17
N LYS A 391 27.03 74.62 -2.23
CA LYS A 391 26.53 75.89 -1.66
C LYS A 391 27.03 76.02 -0.24
#